data_AF-A0A6P3AM93-F1
#
_entry.id   AF-A0A6P3AM93-F1
#
_cell.length_a   1.000
_cell.length_b   1.000
_cell.length_c   1.000
_cell.angle_alpha   90.00
_cell.angle_beta   90.00
_cell.angle_gamma   90.00
#
_symmetry.space_group_name_H-M   'P 1'
#
loop_
_entity.id
_entity.type
_entity.pdbx_description
1 polymer ?
#
loop_
_entity_poly.entity_id
_entity_poly.type
_entity_poly.pdbx_seq_one_letter_code
_entity_poly.pdbx_strand_id
1 'polypeptide(L)'
;MRDPVKVLYYPDMIPEDTALKKAVLFFDEIHFMDRPSFTFEGGLGTIGTQSRLRSFEELFRRDGVPLFVHEAPGGPVQGDFLAMVAADVNDLNFLRDFQAGLRSSPTFSQHVVQEGKYPDIDTKELHTAETLRDEFSKVDLSNVLTQFENPMSLLTDKSVRPFGLTKPESTAKTLIFQAAILSTHLNHALTVGANEGFIPFADAAP
;
A
#
# COMPACT_ATOMS: atom_id res chain seq x y z
N MET A 1 -3.50 -36.18 -5.23
CA MET A 1 -4.19 -35.00 -4.67
C MET A 1 -3.37 -33.80 -5.12
N ARG A 2 -3.98 -32.75 -5.69
CA ARG A 2 -3.21 -31.54 -6.07
C ARG A 2 -2.78 -30.81 -4.79
N ASP A 3 -1.67 -30.10 -4.84
CA ASP A 3 -1.27 -29.22 -3.74
C ASP A 3 -2.33 -28.10 -3.59
N PRO A 4 -2.75 -27.77 -2.36
CA PRO A 4 -3.75 -26.73 -2.13
C PRO A 4 -3.18 -25.37 -2.55
N VAL A 5 -3.98 -24.60 -3.29
CA VAL A 5 -3.64 -23.24 -3.69
C VAL A 5 -4.02 -22.29 -2.56
N LYS A 6 -3.00 -21.85 -1.81
CA LYS A 6 -3.14 -20.94 -0.68
C LYS A 6 -2.73 -19.54 -1.10
N VAL A 7 -3.58 -18.55 -0.86
CA VAL A 7 -3.32 -17.18 -1.30
C VAL A 7 -3.38 -16.17 -0.16
N LEU A 8 -2.59 -15.11 -0.25
CA LEU A 8 -2.57 -14.00 0.70
C LEU A 8 -2.92 -12.69 -0.01
N TYR A 9 -4.04 -12.06 0.38
CA TYR A 9 -4.43 -10.74 -0.13
C TYR A 9 -3.65 -9.64 0.60
N TYR A 10 -2.92 -8.80 -0.14
CA TYR A 10 -2.00 -7.79 0.41
C TYR A 10 -2.32 -6.30 0.16
N PRO A 11 -3.14 -5.87 -0.83
CA PRO A 11 -3.34 -4.44 -1.12
C PRO A 11 -3.93 -3.63 0.02
N ASP A 12 -4.81 -4.23 0.83
CA ASP A 12 -5.40 -3.67 2.05
C ASP A 12 -6.25 -4.75 2.76
N MET A 13 -6.99 -4.38 3.81
CA MET A 13 -7.84 -5.27 4.61
C MET A 13 -8.97 -5.99 3.86
N ILE A 14 -9.38 -5.52 2.68
CA ILE A 14 -10.59 -6.00 1.98
C ILE A 14 -10.38 -5.98 0.46
N PRO A 15 -10.63 -7.10 -0.24
CA PRO A 15 -10.71 -7.17 -1.69
C PRO A 15 -12.03 -6.62 -2.21
N GLU A 16 -12.08 -6.15 -3.46
CA GLU A 16 -13.37 -5.87 -4.10
C GLU A 16 -14.28 -7.12 -4.08
N ASP A 17 -15.60 -6.92 -3.95
CA ASP A 17 -16.59 -8.01 -3.88
C ASP A 17 -16.42 -9.05 -5.00
N THR A 18 -16.10 -8.59 -6.21
CA THR A 18 -15.86 -9.46 -7.37
C THR A 18 -14.59 -10.29 -7.19
N ALA A 19 -13.52 -9.69 -6.70
CA ALA A 19 -12.27 -10.39 -6.41
C ALA A 19 -12.45 -11.40 -5.27
N LEU A 20 -13.18 -11.05 -4.21
CA LEU A 20 -13.53 -11.99 -3.14
C LEU A 20 -14.29 -13.20 -3.66
N LYS A 21 -15.34 -12.97 -4.47
CA LYS A 21 -16.14 -14.05 -5.06
C LYS A 21 -15.28 -14.95 -5.95
N LYS A 22 -14.42 -14.38 -6.79
CA LYS A 22 -13.48 -15.15 -7.61
C LYS A 22 -12.52 -15.95 -6.71
N ALA A 23 -11.94 -15.33 -5.68
CA ALA A 23 -11.02 -15.98 -4.76
C ALA A 23 -11.66 -17.21 -4.09
N VAL A 24 -12.90 -17.09 -3.62
CA VAL A 24 -13.69 -18.19 -3.03
C VAL A 24 -13.90 -19.36 -4.00
N LEU A 25 -13.97 -19.09 -5.31
CA LEU A 25 -14.17 -20.13 -6.32
C LEU A 25 -12.87 -20.82 -6.77
N PHE A 26 -11.74 -20.11 -6.72
CA PHE A 26 -10.49 -20.57 -7.33
C PHE A 26 -9.46 -21.10 -6.34
N PHE A 27 -9.49 -20.64 -5.09
CA PHE A 27 -8.45 -20.94 -4.12
C PHE A 27 -8.93 -21.91 -3.04
N ASP A 28 -8.02 -22.80 -2.64
CA ASP A 28 -8.30 -23.79 -1.62
C ASP A 28 -8.18 -23.20 -0.21
N GLU A 29 -7.41 -22.11 -0.01
CA GLU A 29 -7.35 -21.33 1.24
C GLU A 29 -7.10 -19.85 0.92
N ILE A 30 -7.80 -18.94 1.61
CA ILE A 30 -7.69 -17.49 1.39
C ILE A 30 -7.30 -16.81 2.70
N HIS A 31 -6.19 -16.09 2.66
CA HIS A 31 -5.60 -15.44 3.82
C HIS A 31 -5.69 -13.93 3.63
N PHE A 32 -6.13 -13.25 4.68
CA PHE A 32 -6.14 -11.80 4.80
C PHE A 32 -5.31 -11.42 6.02
N MET A 33 -4.90 -10.16 6.08
CA MET A 33 -4.27 -9.60 7.27
C MET A 33 -4.99 -8.33 7.71
N ASP A 34 -4.88 -8.01 8.99
CA ASP A 34 -5.11 -6.66 9.46
C ASP A 34 -4.20 -5.67 8.71
N ARG A 35 -4.54 -4.38 8.70
CA ARG A 35 -3.63 -3.38 8.14
C ARG A 35 -2.43 -3.23 9.08
N PRO A 36 -1.18 -3.39 8.59
CA PRO A 36 -0.01 -3.16 9.42
C PRO A 36 0.14 -1.68 9.80
N SER A 37 0.71 -1.43 10.98
CA SER A 37 1.04 -0.08 11.45
C SER A 37 2.53 0.16 11.31
N PHE A 38 2.95 0.67 10.16
CA PHE A 38 4.36 0.94 9.88
C PHE A 38 4.70 2.39 10.17
N THR A 39 5.90 2.63 10.71
CA THR A 39 6.42 4.00 10.90
C THR A 39 7.83 4.09 10.33
N PHE A 40 8.05 5.06 9.45
CA PHE A 40 9.36 5.43 8.94
C PHE A 40 10.02 6.48 9.82
N GLU A 41 11.34 6.58 9.71
CA GLU A 41 12.08 7.68 10.30
C GLU A 41 11.54 9.03 9.82
N GLY A 42 11.39 9.99 10.75
CA GLY A 42 10.71 11.25 10.47
C GLY A 42 9.23 11.27 10.91
N GLY A 43 8.68 10.15 11.39
CA GLY A 43 7.36 10.08 12.02
C GLY A 43 6.20 9.88 11.04
N LEU A 44 6.50 9.58 9.77
CA LEU A 44 5.52 9.20 8.76
C LEU A 44 5.15 7.74 8.92
N GLY A 45 3.87 7.40 8.82
CA GLY A 45 3.45 6.02 8.99
C GLY A 45 1.97 5.75 8.74
N THR A 46 1.61 4.47 8.81
CA THR A 46 0.23 4.00 8.79
C THR A 46 -0.27 3.70 10.20
N ILE A 47 -1.56 3.92 10.40
CA ILE A 47 -2.28 3.46 11.59
C ILE A 47 -2.80 2.06 11.29
N GLY A 48 -2.45 1.10 12.14
CA GLY A 48 -2.95 -0.26 12.04
C GLY A 48 -4.46 -0.32 12.29
N THR A 49 -5.14 -1.27 11.65
CA THR A 49 -6.59 -1.45 11.79
C THR A 49 -6.96 -2.90 11.56
N GLN A 50 -7.94 -3.41 12.32
CA GLN A 50 -8.43 -4.76 12.14
C GLN A 50 -9.20 -4.90 10.82
N SER A 51 -8.93 -5.98 10.08
CA SER A 51 -9.69 -6.28 8.88
C SER A 51 -11.15 -6.52 9.23
N ARG A 52 -12.06 -5.97 8.41
CA ARG A 52 -13.50 -6.21 8.57
C ARG A 52 -13.87 -7.67 8.37
N LEU A 53 -13.05 -8.45 7.65
CA LEU A 53 -13.28 -9.89 7.46
C LEU A 53 -13.09 -10.66 8.77
N ARG A 54 -12.40 -10.10 9.76
CA ARG A 54 -12.19 -10.72 11.07
C ARG A 54 -13.53 -11.09 11.73
N SER A 55 -14.55 -10.24 11.62
CA SER A 55 -15.88 -10.52 12.20
C SER A 55 -16.68 -11.57 11.41
N PHE A 56 -16.25 -11.92 10.20
CA PHE A 56 -16.92 -12.89 9.33
C PHE A 56 -16.14 -14.20 9.17
N GLU A 57 -14.91 -14.28 9.68
CA GLU A 57 -14.02 -15.44 9.50
C GLU A 57 -14.69 -16.76 9.89
N GLU A 58 -15.29 -16.80 11.09
CA GLU A 58 -15.98 -18.00 11.60
C GLU A 58 -17.17 -18.39 10.70
N LEU A 59 -17.92 -17.39 10.22
CA LEU A 59 -19.06 -17.60 9.34
C LEU A 59 -18.64 -18.25 8.02
N PHE A 60 -17.62 -17.67 7.35
CA PHE A 60 -17.10 -18.22 6.10
C PHE A 60 -16.61 -19.66 6.28
N ARG A 61 -15.83 -19.92 7.33
CA ARG A 61 -15.29 -21.25 7.61
C ARG A 61 -16.37 -22.28 7.89
N ARG A 62 -17.39 -21.91 8.66
CA ARG A 62 -18.53 -22.79 8.94
C ARG A 62 -19.29 -23.16 7.66
N ASP A 63 -19.39 -22.22 6.73
CA ASP A 63 -20.10 -22.41 5.47
C ASP A 63 -19.21 -23.00 4.35
N GLY A 64 -18.03 -23.53 4.72
CA GLY A 64 -17.16 -24.29 3.83
C GLY A 64 -16.13 -23.47 3.05
N VAL A 65 -15.97 -22.18 3.38
CA VAL A 65 -14.96 -21.29 2.79
C VAL A 65 -13.79 -21.13 3.75
N PRO A 66 -12.62 -21.75 3.47
CA PRO A 66 -11.43 -21.65 4.32
C PRO A 66 -10.76 -20.28 4.18
N LEU A 67 -11.33 -19.31 4.91
CA LEU A 67 -10.87 -17.94 5.01
C LEU A 67 -10.25 -17.71 6.40
N PHE A 68 -9.09 -17.03 6.43
CA PHE A 68 -8.36 -16.73 7.66
C PHE A 68 -7.93 -15.27 7.70
N VAL A 69 -7.99 -14.65 8.88
CA VAL A 69 -7.54 -13.27 9.09
C VAL A 69 -6.43 -13.18 10.14
N HIS A 70 -5.22 -12.86 9.67
CA HIS A 70 -4.01 -12.79 10.48
C HIS A 70 -3.86 -11.41 11.13
N GLU A 71 -3.29 -11.38 12.33
CA GLU A 71 -2.78 -10.13 12.89
C GLU A 71 -1.62 -9.62 12.02
N ALA A 72 -1.48 -8.30 11.95
CA ALA A 72 -0.46 -7.67 11.13
C ALA A 72 0.68 -7.13 11.98
N PRO A 73 1.91 -7.10 11.45
CA PRO A 73 3.03 -6.50 12.15
C PRO A 73 2.81 -5.00 12.37
N GLY A 74 3.42 -4.46 13.41
CA GLY A 74 3.41 -3.04 13.70
C GLY A 74 4.75 -2.56 14.25
N GLY A 75 4.98 -1.26 14.13
CA GLY A 75 6.15 -0.56 14.64
C GLY A 75 7.04 0.03 13.55
N PRO A 76 8.27 0.43 13.94
CA PRO A 76 9.21 1.05 13.03
C PRO A 76 9.64 0.11 11.88
N VAL A 77 9.68 0.64 10.65
CA VAL A 77 10.30 -0.02 9.51
C VAL A 77 11.82 0.11 9.67
N GLN A 78 12.51 -1.00 9.95
CA GLN A 78 13.93 -1.01 10.35
C GLN A 78 14.66 -2.26 9.85
N GLY A 79 15.99 -2.24 9.96
CA GLY A 79 16.86 -3.37 9.61
C GLY A 79 16.71 -3.80 8.14
N ASP A 80 16.71 -5.11 7.91
CA ASP A 80 16.60 -5.69 6.56
C ASP A 80 15.29 -5.29 5.87
N PHE A 81 14.20 -5.13 6.62
CA PHE A 81 12.92 -4.70 6.06
C PHE A 81 12.97 -3.27 5.53
N LEU A 82 13.64 -2.36 6.24
CA LEU A 82 13.91 -1.01 5.75
C LEU A 82 14.83 -1.04 4.52
N ALA A 83 15.84 -1.92 4.50
CA ALA A 83 16.73 -2.03 3.35
C ALA A 83 15.99 -2.47 2.08
N MET A 84 15.04 -3.40 2.18
CA MET A 84 14.18 -3.81 1.06
C MET A 84 13.31 -2.65 0.56
N VAL A 85 12.62 -1.95 1.47
CA VAL A 85 11.78 -0.81 1.09
C VAL A 85 12.61 0.33 0.50
N ALA A 86 13.78 0.60 1.06
CA ALA A 86 14.70 1.61 0.56
C ALA A 86 15.23 1.25 -0.84
N ALA A 87 15.47 -0.02 -1.13
CA ALA A 87 15.88 -0.47 -2.45
C ALA A 87 14.80 -0.20 -3.51
N ASP A 88 13.55 -0.51 -3.21
CA ASP A 88 12.41 -0.22 -4.09
C ASP A 88 12.22 1.29 -4.28
N VAL A 89 12.16 2.04 -3.18
CA VAL A 89 11.86 3.48 -3.20
C VAL A 89 12.97 4.29 -3.88
N ASN A 90 14.23 3.87 -3.74
CA ASN A 90 15.34 4.52 -4.43
C ASN A 90 15.46 4.13 -5.91
N ASP A 91 14.74 3.10 -6.37
CA ASP A 91 14.62 2.81 -7.80
C ASP A 91 13.64 3.77 -8.47
N LEU A 92 14.18 4.64 -9.33
CA LEU A 92 13.36 5.58 -10.09
C LEU A 92 12.41 4.91 -11.08
N ASN A 93 12.70 3.68 -11.54
CA ASN A 93 11.76 2.95 -12.39
C ASN A 93 10.56 2.49 -11.57
N PHE A 94 10.77 1.98 -10.35
CA PHE A 94 9.67 1.67 -9.43
C PHE A 94 8.78 2.89 -9.18
N LEU A 95 9.36 4.06 -8.87
CA LEU A 95 8.57 5.29 -8.66
C LEU A 95 7.83 5.75 -9.92
N ARG A 96 8.43 5.59 -11.11
CA ARG A 96 7.78 5.92 -12.40
C ARG A 96 6.62 4.98 -12.68
N ASP A 97 6.80 3.68 -12.49
CA ASP A 97 5.78 2.66 -12.70
C ASP A 97 4.63 2.83 -11.70
N PHE A 98 4.95 3.17 -10.46
CA PHE A 98 3.97 3.56 -9.45
C PHE A 98 3.13 4.76 -9.92
N GLN A 99 3.78 5.85 -10.33
CA GLN A 99 3.10 7.06 -10.79
C GLN A 99 2.30 6.80 -12.08
N ALA A 100 2.79 5.95 -12.97
CA ALA A 100 2.07 5.52 -14.17
C ALA A 100 0.83 4.69 -13.79
N GLY A 101 0.96 3.77 -12.84
CA GLY A 101 -0.13 2.94 -12.32
C GLY A 101 -1.25 3.78 -11.73
N LEU A 102 -0.93 4.86 -11.00
CA LEU A 102 -1.93 5.81 -10.51
C LEU A 102 -2.78 6.39 -11.65
N ARG A 103 -2.17 6.68 -12.81
CA ARG A 103 -2.90 7.22 -13.98
C ARG A 103 -3.67 6.15 -14.74
N SER A 104 -3.07 4.97 -14.94
CA SER A 104 -3.59 3.97 -15.86
C SER A 104 -4.57 2.98 -15.25
N SER A 105 -4.61 2.85 -13.92
CA SER A 105 -5.47 1.89 -13.22
C SER A 105 -6.29 2.57 -12.11
N PRO A 106 -7.59 2.81 -12.34
CA PRO A 106 -8.49 3.33 -11.31
C PRO A 106 -8.52 2.47 -10.04
N THR A 107 -8.57 1.14 -10.18
CA THR A 107 -8.53 0.20 -9.05
C THR A 107 -7.26 0.36 -8.23
N PHE A 108 -6.10 0.42 -8.88
CA PHE A 108 -4.82 0.64 -8.19
C PHE A 108 -4.80 2.00 -7.48
N SER A 109 -5.25 3.06 -8.17
CA SER A 109 -5.29 4.40 -7.60
C SER A 109 -6.22 4.49 -6.38
N GLN A 110 -7.37 3.81 -6.39
CA GLN A 110 -8.31 3.80 -5.27
C GLN A 110 -7.74 3.07 -4.04
N HIS A 111 -6.97 2.00 -4.25
CA HIS A 111 -6.34 1.26 -3.16
C HIS A 111 -5.18 2.00 -2.52
N VAL A 112 -4.38 2.67 -3.34
CA VAL A 112 -3.13 3.28 -2.89
C VAL A 112 -3.32 4.73 -2.44
N VAL A 113 -4.31 5.45 -2.97
CA VAL A 113 -4.56 6.85 -2.63
C VAL A 113 -5.81 6.95 -1.76
N GLN A 114 -5.60 7.20 -0.47
CA GLN A 114 -6.71 7.43 0.45
C GLN A 114 -7.24 8.87 0.33
N GLU A 115 -8.55 8.97 0.16
CA GLU A 115 -9.26 10.25 0.21
C GLU A 115 -9.07 10.91 1.57
N GLY A 116 -8.96 12.23 1.58
CA GLY A 116 -8.69 12.93 2.83
C GLY A 116 -8.65 14.44 2.70
N LYS A 117 -8.48 15.08 3.86
CA LYS A 117 -8.21 16.52 3.92
C LYS A 117 -6.71 16.73 3.96
N TYR A 118 -6.18 17.40 2.95
CA TYR A 118 -4.75 17.69 2.82
C TYR A 118 -4.51 19.12 3.34
N PRO A 119 -3.69 19.29 4.40
CA PRO A 119 -3.77 20.44 5.29
C PRO A 119 -3.24 21.77 4.75
N ASP A 120 -2.70 21.82 3.53
CA ASP A 120 -2.16 23.03 2.92
C ASP A 120 -3.02 23.56 1.76
N ILE A 121 -4.09 22.85 1.41
CA ILE A 121 -5.16 23.39 0.56
C ILE A 121 -6.28 23.83 1.49
N ASP A 122 -6.43 25.16 1.65
CA ASP A 122 -7.52 25.78 2.43
C ASP A 122 -8.85 25.73 1.66
N THR A 123 -9.22 24.52 1.24
CA THR A 123 -10.57 24.20 0.81
C THR A 123 -11.21 23.40 1.91
N LYS A 124 -12.41 23.79 2.34
CA LYS A 124 -13.26 22.93 3.19
C LYS A 124 -13.63 21.59 2.51
N GLU A 125 -13.18 21.41 1.27
CA GLU A 125 -13.46 20.29 0.38
C GLU A 125 -12.56 19.09 0.70
N LEU A 126 -13.13 17.91 0.51
CA LEU A 126 -12.43 16.64 0.60
C LEU A 126 -11.66 16.44 -0.72
N HIS A 127 -10.38 16.13 -0.65
CA HIS A 127 -9.66 15.68 -1.84
C HIS A 127 -10.00 14.22 -2.10
N THR A 128 -10.71 13.99 -3.20
CA THR A 128 -11.06 12.65 -3.68
C THR A 128 -9.81 11.95 -4.22
N ALA A 129 -9.88 10.61 -4.33
CA ALA A 129 -8.79 9.84 -4.93
C ALA A 129 -8.44 10.33 -6.35
N GLU A 130 -9.43 10.78 -7.12
CA GLU A 130 -9.24 11.33 -8.46
C GLU A 130 -8.43 12.63 -8.46
N THR A 131 -8.76 13.57 -7.58
CA THR A 131 -8.02 14.84 -7.49
C THR A 131 -6.57 14.62 -7.05
N LEU A 132 -6.35 13.73 -6.07
CA LEU A 132 -5.02 13.38 -5.58
C LEU A 132 -4.20 12.66 -6.64
N ARG A 133 -4.81 11.73 -7.37
CA ARG A 133 -4.19 11.08 -8.52
C ARG A 133 -3.68 12.12 -9.51
N ASP A 134 -4.54 13.06 -9.91
CA ASP A 134 -4.17 14.06 -10.91
C ASP A 134 -2.99 14.93 -10.43
N GLU A 135 -2.99 15.34 -9.16
CA GLU A 135 -1.87 16.10 -8.57
C GLU A 135 -0.57 15.29 -8.49
N PHE A 136 -0.63 14.07 -7.94
CA PHE A 136 0.52 13.18 -7.88
C PHE A 136 1.08 12.85 -9.25
N SER A 137 0.21 12.77 -10.24
CA SER A 137 0.61 12.52 -11.61
C SER A 137 1.41 13.69 -12.19
N LYS A 138 1.18 14.93 -11.77
CA LYS A 138 1.88 16.11 -12.32
C LYS A 138 3.27 16.32 -11.71
N VAL A 139 3.61 15.60 -10.64
CA VAL A 139 4.89 15.74 -9.95
C VAL A 139 6.05 15.34 -10.87
N ASP A 140 6.94 16.28 -11.16
CA ASP A 140 8.23 16.01 -11.79
C ASP A 140 9.24 15.56 -10.73
N LEU A 141 9.24 14.26 -10.44
CA LEU A 141 10.18 13.65 -9.50
C LEU A 141 11.63 13.89 -9.91
N SER A 142 11.94 13.92 -11.22
CA SER A 142 13.32 14.07 -11.69
C SER A 142 13.88 15.44 -11.32
N ASN A 143 13.06 16.49 -11.40
CA ASN A 143 13.44 17.83 -11.00
C ASN A 143 13.49 18.00 -9.48
N VAL A 144 12.46 17.54 -8.75
CA VAL A 144 12.41 17.69 -7.28
C VAL A 144 13.58 16.95 -6.61
N LEU A 145 13.89 15.74 -7.06
CA LEU A 145 14.92 14.91 -6.45
C LEU A 145 16.35 15.43 -6.66
N THR A 146 16.57 16.43 -7.53
CA THR A 146 17.90 17.06 -7.66
C THR A 146 18.39 17.75 -6.39
N GLN A 147 17.48 18.07 -5.48
CA GLN A 147 17.77 18.74 -4.20
C GLN A 147 18.07 17.75 -3.06
N PHE A 148 17.96 16.46 -3.33
CA PHE A 148 18.05 15.39 -2.35
C PHE A 148 19.07 14.34 -2.82
N GLU A 149 19.67 13.61 -1.88
CA GLU A 149 20.65 12.56 -2.24
C GLU A 149 19.96 11.40 -2.98
N ASN A 150 18.75 11.04 -2.53
CA ASN A 150 17.92 9.98 -3.08
C ASN A 150 16.45 10.13 -2.60
N PRO A 151 15.47 9.41 -3.19
CA PRO A 151 14.08 9.45 -2.75
C PRO A 151 13.85 9.17 -1.26
N MET A 152 14.59 8.22 -0.68
CA MET A 152 14.50 7.93 0.76
C MET A 152 14.92 9.13 1.63
N SER A 153 15.89 9.93 1.21
CA SER A 153 16.31 11.13 1.94
C SER A 153 15.21 12.20 1.96
N LEU A 154 14.42 12.36 0.89
CA LEU A 154 13.24 13.22 0.88
C LEU A 154 12.14 12.67 1.81
N LEU A 155 11.91 11.35 1.79
CA LEU A 155 10.92 10.70 2.65
C LEU A 155 11.19 10.98 4.14
N THR A 156 12.45 10.93 4.57
CA THR A 156 12.85 11.10 5.97
C THR A 156 13.18 12.55 6.37
N ASP A 157 13.27 13.49 5.41
CA ASP A 157 13.61 14.90 5.68
C ASP A 157 12.51 15.62 6.49
N LYS A 158 12.77 15.89 7.77
CA LYS A 158 11.83 16.56 8.69
C LYS A 158 11.52 18.03 8.32
N SER A 159 12.34 18.67 7.47
CA SER A 159 12.11 20.03 7.02
C SER A 159 11.02 20.12 5.95
N VAL A 160 10.80 19.03 5.20
CA VAL A 160 9.74 18.92 4.20
C VAL A 160 8.48 18.34 4.83
N ARG A 161 7.41 19.15 4.83
CA ARG A 161 6.12 18.75 5.38
C ARG A 161 5.41 17.77 4.43
N PRO A 162 5.00 16.58 4.90
CA PRO A 162 4.21 15.65 4.09
C PRO A 162 2.75 16.08 3.96
N PHE A 163 2.02 15.43 3.05
CA PHE A 163 0.61 15.67 2.75
C PHE A 163 0.31 17.10 2.28
N GLY A 164 1.34 17.81 1.80
CA GLY A 164 1.16 19.08 1.14
C GLY A 164 1.01 18.89 -0.36
N LEU A 165 0.08 19.62 -0.98
CA LEU A 165 -0.15 19.61 -2.43
C LEU A 165 0.29 20.93 -3.11
N THR A 166 0.56 21.98 -2.33
CA THR A 166 0.92 23.32 -2.86
C THR A 166 2.38 23.44 -3.27
N LYS A 167 3.29 22.73 -2.58
CA LYS A 167 4.73 22.77 -2.81
C LYS A 167 5.19 21.47 -3.49
N PRO A 168 5.99 21.54 -4.58
CA PRO A 168 6.43 20.35 -5.30
C PRO A 168 7.13 19.31 -4.43
N GLU A 169 7.99 19.74 -3.49
CA GLU A 169 8.69 18.85 -2.57
C GLU A 169 7.75 18.14 -1.59
N SER A 170 6.70 18.81 -1.12
CA SER A 170 5.69 18.22 -0.25
C SER A 170 4.82 17.20 -0.99
N THR A 171 4.44 17.52 -2.24
CA THR A 171 3.66 16.61 -3.09
C THR A 171 4.49 15.38 -3.44
N ALA A 172 5.75 15.57 -3.83
CA ALA A 172 6.69 14.48 -4.11
C ALA A 172 6.94 13.60 -2.87
N LYS A 173 7.14 14.20 -1.69
CA LYS A 173 7.28 13.45 -0.44
C LYS A 173 6.06 12.59 -0.14
N THR A 174 4.87 13.12 -0.38
CA THR A 174 3.61 12.37 -0.21
C THR A 174 3.51 11.21 -1.20
N LEU A 175 3.87 11.46 -2.47
CA LEU A 175 3.91 10.43 -3.51
C LEU A 175 4.87 9.29 -3.15
N ILE A 176 6.10 9.64 -2.72
CA ILE A 176 7.12 8.67 -2.29
C ILE A 176 6.66 7.92 -1.04
N PHE A 177 5.99 8.59 -0.09
CA PHE A 177 5.43 7.94 1.08
C PHE A 177 4.39 6.86 0.71
N GLN A 178 3.47 7.16 -0.23
CA GLN A 178 2.50 6.16 -0.69
C GLN A 178 3.19 4.97 -1.40
N ALA A 179 4.23 5.24 -2.20
CA ALA A 179 5.03 4.20 -2.84
C ALA A 179 5.78 3.34 -1.80
N ALA A 180 6.31 3.95 -0.74
CA ALA A 180 6.97 3.25 0.36
C ALA A 180 5.98 2.36 1.13
N ILE A 181 4.74 2.82 1.37
CA ILE A 181 3.70 1.98 1.97
C ILE A 181 3.36 0.78 1.08
N LEU A 182 3.18 0.98 -0.23
CA LEU A 182 2.97 -0.13 -1.16
C LEU A 182 4.14 -1.14 -1.11
N SER A 183 5.38 -0.65 -1.13
CA SER A 183 6.57 -1.49 -1.01
C SER A 183 6.59 -2.27 0.31
N THR A 184 6.18 -1.66 1.43
CA THR A 184 6.07 -2.40 2.71
C THR A 184 5.05 -3.54 2.62
N HIS A 185 3.89 -3.31 2.00
CA HIS A 185 2.86 -4.35 1.84
C HIS A 185 3.35 -5.49 0.93
N LEU A 186 3.99 -5.13 -0.20
CA LEU A 186 4.55 -6.10 -1.15
C LEU A 186 5.64 -6.96 -0.50
N ASN A 187 6.65 -6.33 0.10
CA ASN A 187 7.76 -7.05 0.73
C ASN A 187 7.30 -7.90 1.92
N HIS A 188 6.32 -7.41 2.70
CA HIS A 188 5.73 -8.19 3.77
C HIS A 188 5.00 -9.43 3.22
N ALA A 189 4.15 -9.25 2.21
CA ALA A 189 3.40 -10.35 1.61
C ALA A 189 4.32 -11.39 0.95
N LEU A 190 5.38 -10.95 0.27
CA LEU A 190 6.39 -11.84 -0.30
C LEU A 190 7.13 -12.62 0.79
N THR A 191 7.49 -11.96 1.90
CA THR A 191 8.20 -12.61 3.02
C THR A 191 7.31 -13.64 3.71
N VAL A 192 6.07 -13.28 4.04
CA VAL A 192 5.12 -14.22 4.64
C VAL A 192 4.79 -15.34 3.66
N GLY A 193 4.62 -15.03 2.38
CA GLY A 193 4.38 -16.02 1.33
C GLY A 193 5.50 -17.04 1.21
N ALA A 194 6.76 -16.60 1.25
CA ALA A 194 7.92 -17.48 1.21
C ALA A 194 8.03 -18.37 2.48
N ASN A 195 7.67 -17.86 3.65
CA ASN A 195 7.78 -18.58 4.91
C ASN A 195 6.63 -19.57 5.15
N GLU A 196 5.41 -19.18 4.79
CA GLU A 196 4.17 -19.92 5.11
C GLU A 196 3.58 -20.66 3.90
N GLY A 197 4.19 -20.49 2.71
CA GLY A 197 3.74 -21.13 1.47
C GLY A 197 2.50 -20.48 0.86
N PHE A 198 2.28 -19.19 1.08
CA PHE A 198 1.20 -18.43 0.43
C PHE A 198 1.66 -17.83 -0.89
N ILE A 199 0.74 -17.75 -1.84
CA ILE A 199 0.91 -16.99 -3.07
C ILE A 199 0.29 -15.60 -2.85
N PRO A 200 1.08 -14.51 -2.82
CA PRO A 200 0.53 -13.16 -2.72
C PRO A 200 -0.35 -12.85 -3.92
N PHE A 201 -1.51 -12.25 -3.68
CA PHE A 201 -2.38 -11.76 -4.74
C PHE A 201 -3.01 -10.42 -4.35
N ALA A 202 -3.46 -9.70 -5.37
CA ALA A 202 -4.12 -8.42 -5.27
C ALA A 202 -5.36 -8.41 -6.15
N ASP A 203 -6.13 -7.33 -6.05
CA ASP A 203 -7.18 -7.06 -7.03
C ASP A 203 -6.54 -6.94 -8.41
N ALA A 204 -6.79 -7.95 -9.24
CA ALA A 204 -6.44 -7.91 -10.66
C ALA A 204 -7.45 -7.03 -11.39
N ALA A 205 -7.03 -6.38 -12.47
CA ALA A 205 -7.97 -5.80 -13.42
C ALA A 205 -8.99 -6.89 -13.85
N PRO A 206 -10.29 -6.56 -13.92
CA PRO A 206 -11.36 -7.53 -14.16
C PRO A 206 -11.20 -8.33 -15.46
#